data_AF-A0A9E4RKK6-F1
#
_entry.id   AF-A0A9E4RKK6-F1
#
_cell.length_a   1.000
_cell.length_b   1.000
_cell.length_c   1.000
_cell.angle_alpha   90.00
_cell.angle_beta   90.00
_cell.angle_gamma   90.00
#
_symmetry.space_group_name_H-M   'P 1'
#
loop_
_entity.id
_entity.type
_entity.pdbx_description
1 polymer ?
#
loop_
_entity_poly.entity_id
_entity_poly.type
_entity_poly.pdbx_seq_one_letter_code
_entity_poly.pdbx_strand_id
1 'polypeptide(L)' 'MPEDEKEEYRQAYEAWTKHVQDLHGVLLDGQRLEPPKLKGLLNREARAKERYDLARRKLLGLSD' A
#
# COMPACT_ATOMS: atom_id res chain seq x y z
N MET A 1 1.52 -7.76 21.86
CA MET A 1 1.64 -7.91 20.39
C MET A 1 2.97 -8.56 20.10
N PRO A 2 2.99 -9.72 19.43
CA PRO A 2 4.19 -10.32 18.86
C PRO A 2 4.97 -9.28 18.03
N GLU A 3 6.30 -9.31 18.07
CA GLU A 3 7.12 -8.46 17.21
C GLU A 3 6.82 -8.70 15.71
N ASP A 4 6.37 -9.91 15.38
CA ASP A 4 5.96 -10.29 14.03
C ASP A 4 4.79 -9.46 13.48
N GLU A 5 3.80 -9.10 14.31
CA GLU A 5 2.65 -8.28 13.87
C GLU A 5 3.05 -6.82 13.61
N LYS A 6 3.98 -6.30 14.43
CA LYS A 6 4.53 -4.94 14.22
C LYS A 6 5.34 -4.88 12.95
N GLU A 7 6.10 -5.92 12.66
CA GLU A 7 6.89 -6.02 11.45
C GLU A 7 6.01 -6.22 10.21
N GLU A 8 4.98 -7.08 10.27
CA GLU A 8 3.97 -7.24 9.21
C GLU A 8 3.31 -5.88 8.89
N TYR A 9 2.90 -5.14 9.92
CA TYR A 9 2.35 -3.79 9.77
C TYR A 9 3.35 -2.84 9.10
N ARG A 10 4.60 -2.80 9.55
CA ARG A 10 5.64 -1.91 9.02
C ARG A 10 5.89 -2.18 7.54
N GLN A 11 6.08 -3.44 7.17
CA GLN A 11 6.31 -3.83 5.77
C GLN A 11 5.10 -3.51 4.89
N ALA A 12 3.88 -3.76 5.37
CA ALA A 12 2.67 -3.44 4.61
C ALA A 12 2.49 -1.92 4.44
N TYR A 13 2.78 -1.14 5.48
CA TYR A 13 2.75 0.33 5.43
C TYR A 13 3.78 0.90 4.45
N GLU A 14 5.03 0.43 4.50
CA GLU A 14 6.09 0.87 3.59
C GLU A 14 5.77 0.54 2.13
N ALA A 15 5.28 -0.67 1.87
CA ALA A 15 4.89 -1.09 0.52
C ALA A 15 3.73 -0.25 -0.04
N TRP A 16 2.69 0.00 0.76
CA TRP A 16 1.57 0.84 0.35
C TRP A 16 2.02 2.29 0.10
N THR A 17 2.79 2.87 1.02
CA THR A 17 3.29 4.25 0.90
C THR A 17 4.14 4.42 -0.37
N LYS A 18 4.97 3.44 -0.70
CA LYS A 18 5.74 3.46 -1.95
C LYS A 18 4.84 3.52 -3.19
N HIS A 19 3.79 2.71 -3.25
CA HIS A 19 2.86 2.74 -4.38
C HIS A 19 2.01 4.02 -4.45
N VAL A 20 1.69 4.61 -3.30
CA VAL A 20 1.05 5.94 -3.24
C VAL A 20 1.99 7.01 -3.80
N GLN A 21 3.29 6.98 -3.45
CA GLN A 21 4.29 7.90 -3.99
C GLN A 21 4.44 7.76 -5.51
N ASP A 22 4.52 6.51 -6.01
CA ASP A 22 4.55 6.24 -7.45
C ASP A 22 3.30 6.82 -8.15
N LEU A 23 2.12 6.68 -7.53
CA LEU A 23 0.87 7.21 -8.07
C LEU A 23 0.82 8.74 -8.03
N HIS A 24 1.34 9.36 -6.97
CA HIS A 24 1.48 10.81 -6.88
C HIS A 24 2.37 11.37 -7.98
N GLY A 25 3.47 10.69 -8.33
CA GLY A 25 4.31 11.10 -9.45
C GLY A 25 3.52 11.24 -10.76
N VAL A 26 2.55 10.35 -10.98
CA VAL A 26 1.67 10.40 -12.16
C VAL A 26 0.59 11.48 -12.02
N LEU A 27 -0.07 11.56 -10.86
CA LEU A 27 -1.22 12.43 -10.65
C LEU A 27 -0.85 13.91 -10.46
N LEU A 28 0.26 14.19 -9.80
CA LEU A 28 0.65 15.52 -9.33
C LEU A 28 1.91 16.05 -10.03
N ASP A 29 2.86 15.16 -10.32
CA ASP A 29 4.17 15.58 -10.87
C ASP A 29 4.26 15.45 -12.41
N GLY A 30 3.15 15.07 -13.05
CA GLY A 30 3.06 15.01 -14.52
C GLY A 30 3.80 13.85 -15.17
N GLN A 31 4.22 12.83 -14.41
CA GLN A 31 4.82 11.62 -14.97
C GLN A 31 3.81 10.90 -15.88
N ARG A 32 4.22 10.63 -17.13
CA ARG A 32 3.36 9.91 -18.08
C ARG A 32 3.59 8.41 -17.98
N LEU A 33 2.51 7.68 -17.78
CA LEU A 33 2.46 6.23 -17.91
C LEU A 33 1.46 5.84 -18.98
N GLU A 34 1.83 4.84 -19.78
CA GLU A 34 0.91 4.20 -20.71
C GLU A 34 -0.30 3.62 -19.96
N PRO A 35 -1.52 3.64 -20.54
CA PRO A 35 -2.74 3.21 -19.85
C PRO A 35 -2.65 1.82 -19.18
N PRO A 36 -2.03 0.79 -19.77
CA PRO A 36 -1.84 -0.50 -19.11
C PRO A 36 -0.95 -0.41 -17.86
N LYS A 37 0.09 0.42 -17.88
CA LYS A 37 1.00 0.64 -16.74
C LYS A 37 0.30 1.41 -15.63
N LEU A 38 -0.51 2.41 -15.98
CA LEU A 38 -1.33 3.17 -15.02
C LEU A 38 -2.33 2.25 -14.31
N LYS A 39 -3.07 1.42 -15.07
CA LYS A 39 -3.97 0.42 -14.49
C LYS A 39 -3.22 -0.55 -13.57
N GLY A 40 -2.03 -0.99 -13.98
CA GLY A 40 -1.16 -1.82 -13.16
C GLY A 40 -0.73 -1.14 -11.85
N LEU A 41 -0.42 0.15 -11.89
CA LEU A 41 -0.05 0.94 -10.72
C LEU A 41 -1.21 1.07 -9.74
N LEU A 42 -2.41 1.45 -10.21
CA LEU A 42 -3.63 1.52 -9.41
C LEU A 42 -3.94 0.18 -8.73
N ASN A 43 -3.84 -0.93 -9.47
CA ASN A 43 -4.07 -2.26 -8.91
C ASN A 43 -3.04 -2.66 -7.84
N ARG A 44 -1.78 -2.21 -7.96
CA ARG A 44 -0.75 -2.49 -6.94
C ARG A 44 -0.97 -1.66 -5.69
N GLU A 45 -1.29 -0.38 -5.84
CA GLU A 45 -1.64 0.51 -4.73
C GLU A 45 -2.83 -0.06 -3.95
N ALA A 46 -3.93 -0.40 -4.62
CA ALA A 46 -5.13 -0.93 -3.97
C ALA A 46 -4.85 -2.24 -3.19
N ARG A 47 -4.13 -3.19 -3.80
CA ARG A 47 -3.77 -4.45 -3.12
C ARG A 47 -2.83 -4.24 -1.94
N ALA A 48 -1.89 -3.31 -2.05
CA ALA A 48 -1.00 -2.99 -0.92
C ALA A 48 -1.78 -2.31 0.21
N LYS A 49 -2.73 -1.43 -0.13
CA LYS A 49 -3.63 -0.82 0.84
C LYS A 49 -4.47 -1.85 1.58
N GLU A 50 -5.04 -2.84 0.89
CA GLU A 50 -5.79 -3.94 1.51
C GLU A 50 -4.93 -4.71 2.53
N ARG A 51 -3.68 -5.02 2.19
CA ARG A 51 -2.74 -5.69 3.11
C ARG A 51 -2.39 -4.82 4.31
N TYR A 52 -2.12 -3.53 4.08
CA TYR A 52 -1.88 -2.56 5.14
C TYR A 52 -3.10 -2.45 6.08
N ASP A 53 -4.31 -2.35 5.53
CA ASP A 53 -5.53 -2.27 6.32
C ASP A 53 -5.74 -3.53 7.18
N LEU A 54 -5.47 -4.72 6.63
CA LEU A 54 -5.51 -5.97 7.37
C LEU A 54 -4.48 -5.99 8.49
N ALA A 55 -3.21 -5.72 8.19
CA ALA A 55 -2.14 -5.70 9.19
C ALA A 55 -2.41 -4.67 10.29
N ARG A 56 -2.95 -3.49 9.93
CA ARG A 56 -3.36 -2.46 10.88
C ARG A 56 -4.49 -2.92 11.78
N ARG A 57 -5.52 -3.59 11.24
CA ARG A 57 -6.61 -4.15 12.04
C ARG A 57 -6.09 -5.23 13.00
N LYS A 58 -5.19 -6.10 12.55
CA LYS A 58 -4.53 -7.10 13.42
C LYS A 58 -3.79 -6.42 14.57
N LEU A 59 -2.96 -5.43 14.26
CA LEU A 59 -2.19 -4.67 15.24
C LEU A 59 -3.08 -3.98 16.30
N LEU A 60 -4.27 -3.53 15.89
CA LEU A 60 -5.24 -2.88 16.77
C LEU A 60 -6.14 -3.87 17.53
N GLY A 61 -6.00 -5.17 17.31
CA GLY A 61 -6.89 -6.19 17.88
C GLY A 61 -8.31 -6.16 17.31
N LEU A 62 -8.48 -5.67 16.09
CA LEU A 62 -9.76 -5.54 15.36
C LEU A 62 -9.95 -6.61 14.28
N SER A 63 -9.23 -7.74 14.39
CA SER A 63 -9.35 -8.86 13.46
C SER A 63 -10.19 -9.94 14.11
N ASP A 64 -11.45 -10.04 13.69
CA ASP A 64 -12.32 -11.19 13.96
C ASP A 64 -12.00 -12.34 13.00
#